data_AF-Q0PQN0-F1
#
_entry.id   AF-Q0PQN0-F1
#
_cell.length_a   1.000
_cell.length_b   1.000
_cell.length_c   1.000
_cell.angle_alpha   90.00
_cell.angle_beta   90.00
_cell.angle_gamma   90.00
#
_symmetry.space_group_name_H-M   'P 1'
#
loop_
_entity.id
_entity.type
_entity.pdbx_description
1 polymer ?
#
loop_
_entity_poly.entity_id
_entity_poly.type
_entity_poly.pdbx_seq_one_letter_code
_entity_poly.pdbx_strand_id
1 'polypeptide(L)'
;VEPRTKADQEKMGVALSKLAQEDPSFRVSTDEESGQTIIAGMGELHLDIIVDRMKREFKVEANVGAPQVAYRETIRSAVEQEGKFVRQSGGRGQYGHVYLRVEPRESGAGYEFVNEIVGGSVPREYIPAVDKGVQEAMENGVIAGYPMVDIKVTLV
;
A
#
# COMPACT_ATOMS: atom_id res chain seq x y z
N VAL A 1 -4.72 17.60 -0.78
CA VAL A 1 -4.74 18.80 0.09
C VAL A 1 -4.34 18.37 1.49
N GLU A 2 -3.45 19.14 2.12
CA GLU A 2 -3.00 18.88 3.49
C GLU A 2 -3.28 20.09 4.41
N PRO A 3 -3.85 19.86 5.60
CA PRO A 3 -4.05 20.93 6.58
C PRO A 3 -2.71 21.29 7.23
N ARG A 4 -2.49 22.58 7.49
CA ARG A 4 -1.23 23.05 8.10
C ARG A 4 -1.15 22.73 9.60
N THR A 5 -2.29 22.64 10.27
CA THR A 5 -2.39 22.30 11.70
C THR A 5 -3.53 21.32 11.96
N LYS A 6 -3.48 20.62 13.11
CA LYS A 6 -4.60 19.75 13.54
C LYS A 6 -5.91 20.52 13.73
N ALA A 7 -5.85 21.77 14.18
CA ALA A 7 -7.03 22.62 14.32
C ALA A 7 -7.63 23.00 12.96
N ASP A 8 -6.79 23.10 11.92
CA ASP A 8 -7.26 23.32 10.55
C ASP A 8 -7.86 22.05 9.93
N GLN A 9 -7.46 20.85 10.38
CA GLN A 9 -8.04 19.60 9.91
C GLN A 9 -9.54 19.49 10.21
N GLU A 10 -9.97 19.84 11.42
CA GLU A 10 -11.39 19.85 11.79
C GLU A 10 -12.18 20.90 11.00
N LYS A 11 -11.64 22.12 10.89
CA LYS A 11 -12.27 23.20 10.11
C LYS A 11 -12.36 22.85 8.62
N MET A 12 -11.33 22.21 8.09
CA MET A 12 -11.28 21.73 6.70
C MET A 12 -12.36 20.68 6.46
N GLY A 13 -12.54 19.72 7.37
CA GLY A 13 -13.60 18.70 7.25
C GLY A 13 -15.01 19.31 7.19
N VAL A 14 -15.27 20.33 8.03
CA VAL A 14 -16.56 21.06 8.02
C VAL A 14 -16.72 21.90 6.76
N ALA A 15 -15.67 22.59 6.32
CA ALA A 15 -15.67 23.41 5.11
C ALA A 15 -15.95 22.56 3.85
N LEU A 16 -15.21 21.45 3.71
CA LEU A 16 -15.36 20.51 2.59
C LEU A 16 -16.76 19.89 2.56
N SER A 17 -17.33 19.57 3.72
CA SER A 17 -18.70 19.02 3.80
C SER A 17 -19.77 20.02 3.36
N LYS A 18 -19.63 21.31 3.70
CA LYS A 18 -20.54 22.36 3.24
C LYS A 18 -20.39 22.64 1.75
N LEU A 19 -19.15 22.71 1.26
CA LEU A 19 -18.86 22.94 -0.16
C LEU A 19 -19.36 21.78 -1.03
N ALA A 20 -19.26 20.54 -0.56
CA ALA A 20 -19.81 19.36 -1.25
C ALA A 20 -21.35 19.34 -1.28
N GLN A 21 -22.03 20.03 -0.36
CA GLN A 21 -23.49 20.20 -0.40
C GLN A 21 -23.93 21.29 -1.38
N GLU A 22 -23.11 22.34 -1.56
CA GLU A 22 -23.37 23.42 -2.51
C GLU A 22 -23.10 23.00 -3.96
N ASP A 23 -22.04 22.22 -4.19
CA ASP A 23 -21.66 21.74 -5.52
C ASP A 23 -21.57 20.20 -5.58
N PRO A 24 -22.54 19.52 -6.24
CA PRO A 24 -22.55 18.06 -6.34
C PRO A 24 -21.45 17.51 -7.27
N SER A 25 -20.77 18.35 -8.04
CA SER A 25 -19.63 17.97 -8.89
C SER A 25 -18.31 17.91 -8.11
N PHE A 26 -18.28 18.43 -6.88
CA PHE A 26 -17.13 18.38 -6.00
C PHE A 26 -17.15 17.08 -5.17
N ARG A 27 -16.11 16.26 -5.31
CA ARG A 27 -15.95 15.03 -4.54
C ARG A 27 -14.73 15.12 -3.65
N VAL A 28 -14.90 14.64 -2.43
CA VAL A 28 -13.84 14.57 -1.42
C VAL A 28 -13.64 13.10 -1.09
N SER A 29 -12.40 12.65 -1.18
CA SER A 29 -11.99 11.31 -0.78
C SER A 29 -10.76 11.43 0.11
N THR A 30 -10.68 10.61 1.14
CA THR A 30 -9.48 10.53 1.96
C THR A 30 -8.72 9.29 1.52
N ASP A 31 -7.47 9.47 1.16
CA ASP A 31 -6.58 8.38 0.80
C ASP A 31 -6.04 7.72 2.08
N GLU A 32 -6.33 6.43 2.27
CA GLU A 32 -5.96 5.71 3.49
C GLU A 32 -4.47 5.38 3.58
N GLU A 33 -3.76 5.31 2.44
CA GLU A 33 -2.32 5.01 2.40
C GLU A 33 -1.47 6.24 2.73
N SER A 34 -1.82 7.41 2.18
CA SER A 34 -1.07 8.66 2.41
C SER A 34 -1.65 9.53 3.53
N GLY A 35 -2.87 9.26 3.99
CA GLY A 35 -3.59 10.11 4.95
C GLY A 35 -3.98 11.48 4.39
N GLN A 36 -3.85 11.68 3.08
CA GLN A 36 -4.16 12.94 2.40
C GLN A 36 -5.63 13.03 2.04
N THR A 37 -6.19 14.24 2.10
CA THR A 37 -7.53 14.50 1.56
C THR A 37 -7.42 14.90 0.10
N ILE A 38 -7.93 14.04 -0.79
CA ILE A 38 -8.02 14.27 -2.23
C ILE A 38 -9.32 14.99 -2.53
N ILE A 39 -9.21 16.12 -3.22
CA ILE A 39 -10.34 16.89 -3.73
C ILE A 39 -10.40 16.71 -5.25
N ALA A 40 -11.58 16.37 -5.76
CA ALA A 40 -11.84 16.20 -7.19
C ALA A 40 -12.89 17.21 -7.64
N GLY A 41 -12.61 17.89 -8.74
CA GLY A 41 -13.50 18.87 -9.35
C GLY A 41 -13.43 18.80 -10.88
N MET A 42 -14.33 19.51 -11.55
CA MET A 42 -14.49 19.48 -13.02
C MET A 42 -13.33 20.12 -13.81
N GLY A 43 -12.40 20.80 -13.15
CA GLY A 43 -11.25 21.43 -13.79
C GLY A 43 -10.38 22.21 -12.81
N GLU A 44 -9.22 22.69 -13.30
CA GLU A 44 -8.26 23.48 -12.50
C GLU A 44 -8.90 24.73 -11.90
N LEU A 45 -9.70 25.46 -12.69
CA LEU A 45 -10.34 26.70 -12.26
C LEU A 45 -11.40 26.46 -11.18
N HIS A 46 -12.08 25.31 -11.23
CA HIS A 46 -13.01 24.94 -10.16
C HIS A 46 -12.23 24.70 -8.86
N LEU A 47 -11.12 23.96 -8.91
CA LEU A 47 -10.28 23.72 -7.73
C LEU A 47 -9.70 25.01 -7.14
N ASP A 48 -9.24 25.95 -7.97
CA ASP A 48 -8.73 27.24 -7.51
C ASP A 48 -9.79 28.09 -6.81
N ILE A 49 -11.01 28.14 -7.34
CA ILE A 49 -12.14 28.85 -6.69
C ILE A 49 -12.48 28.21 -5.35
N ILE A 50 -12.47 26.88 -5.25
CA ILE A 50 -12.76 26.17 -3.99
C ILE A 50 -11.69 26.47 -2.93
N VAL A 51 -10.41 26.51 -3.33
CA VAL A 51 -9.31 26.85 -2.42
C VAL A 51 -9.40 28.30 -1.95
N ASP A 52 -9.77 29.23 -2.83
CA ASP A 52 -9.99 30.63 -2.47
C ASP A 52 -11.22 30.81 -1.54
N ARG A 53 -12.34 30.13 -1.82
CA ARG A 53 -13.52 30.12 -0.92
C ARG A 53 -13.17 29.54 0.45
N MET A 54 -12.42 28.45 0.52
CA MET A 54 -11.95 27.87 1.79
C MET A 54 -11.12 28.86 2.62
N LYS A 55 -10.22 29.61 1.96
CA LYS A 55 -9.41 30.63 2.63
C LYS A 55 -10.24 31.83 3.11
N ARG A 56 -11.21 32.29 2.30
CA ARG A 56 -12.01 33.49 2.61
C ARG A 56 -13.13 33.22 3.62
N GLU A 57 -13.92 32.16 3.41
CA GLU A 57 -15.10 31.88 4.23
C GLU A 57 -14.74 31.16 5.53
N PHE A 58 -13.80 30.21 5.48
CA PHE A 58 -13.49 29.34 6.61
C PHE A 58 -12.15 29.66 7.29
N LYS A 59 -11.36 30.59 6.73
CA LYS A 59 -10.02 30.96 7.21
C LYS A 59 -9.11 29.74 7.41
N VAL A 60 -9.23 28.75 6.53
CA VAL A 60 -8.41 27.53 6.56
C VAL A 60 -7.22 27.72 5.64
N GLU A 61 -6.01 27.64 6.20
CA GLU A 61 -4.78 27.54 5.41
C GLU A 61 -4.51 26.07 5.06
N ALA A 62 -4.91 25.67 3.86
CA ALA A 62 -4.61 24.35 3.30
C ALA A 62 -3.50 24.45 2.24
N ASN A 63 -2.59 23.49 2.25
CA ASN A 63 -1.60 23.33 1.20
C ASN A 63 -2.20 22.50 0.06
N VAL A 64 -2.13 23.04 -1.15
CA VAL A 64 -2.54 22.36 -2.38
C VAL A 64 -1.27 21.85 -3.04
N GLY A 65 -1.26 20.56 -3.36
CA GLY A 65 -0.16 19.88 -4.04
C GLY A 65 -0.71 18.77 -4.93
N ALA A 66 0.14 18.24 -5.80
CA ALA A 66 -0.20 17.06 -6.57
C ALA A 66 -0.47 15.88 -5.61
N PRO A 67 -1.48 15.03 -5.89
CA PRO A 67 -1.70 13.82 -5.11
C PRO A 67 -0.45 12.96 -5.18
N GLN A 68 -0.06 12.37 -4.05
CA GLN A 68 0.98 11.34 -4.08
C GLN A 68 0.46 10.14 -4.85
N VAL A 69 1.32 9.57 -5.70
CA VAL A 69 1.00 8.34 -6.43
C VAL A 69 1.39 7.17 -5.54
N ALA A 70 0.44 6.26 -5.28
CA ALA A 70 0.74 4.98 -4.66
C ALA A 70 1.56 4.15 -5.65
N TYR A 71 2.88 4.24 -5.53
CA TYR A 71 3.79 3.39 -6.28
C TYR A 71 3.62 1.95 -5.80
N ARG A 72 3.84 1.00 -6.71
CA ARG A 72 3.87 -0.43 -6.39
C ARG A 72 5.15 -1.00 -6.94
N GLU A 73 5.71 -1.96 -6.23
CA GLU A 73 6.96 -2.61 -6.62
C GLU A 73 6.66 -3.96 -7.30
N THR A 74 7.45 -4.31 -8.31
CA THR A 74 7.40 -5.65 -8.90
C THR A 74 8.80 -6.05 -9.35
N ILE A 75 9.05 -7.35 -9.39
CA ILE A 75 10.32 -7.90 -9.88
C ILE A 75 10.32 -7.95 -11.41
N ARG A 76 11.51 -8.00 -12.02
CA ARG A 76 11.65 -8.10 -13.49
C ARG A 76 12.18 -9.44 -13.96
N SER A 77 12.75 -10.22 -13.07
CA SER A 77 13.46 -11.45 -13.39
C SER A 77 13.12 -12.51 -12.37
N ALA A 78 12.98 -13.74 -12.84
CA ALA A 78 12.81 -14.89 -11.96
C ALA A 78 14.08 -15.07 -11.13
N VAL A 79 13.92 -15.31 -9.84
CA VAL A 79 15.02 -15.61 -8.93
C VAL A 79 14.67 -16.80 -8.04
N GLU A 80 15.64 -17.67 -7.84
CA GLU A 80 15.54 -18.77 -6.88
C GLU A 80 16.43 -18.44 -5.70
N GLN A 81 15.87 -18.44 -4.49
CA GLN A 81 16.60 -18.08 -3.29
C GLN A 81 16.28 -19.03 -2.14
N GLU A 82 17.34 -19.43 -1.43
CA GLU A 82 17.23 -20.20 -0.19
C GLU A 82 16.97 -19.28 1.02
N GLY A 83 15.99 -19.67 1.84
CA GLY A 83 15.64 -19.05 3.10
C GLY A 83 15.92 -20.01 4.25
N LYS A 84 17.01 -19.79 4.98
CA LYS A 84 17.40 -20.60 6.14
C LYS A 84 17.26 -19.81 7.42
N PHE A 85 16.38 -20.27 8.30
CA PHE A 85 16.21 -19.73 9.64
C PHE A 85 16.65 -20.77 10.67
N VAL A 86 17.77 -20.51 11.34
CA VAL A 86 18.27 -21.36 12.44
C VAL A 86 18.40 -20.50 13.69
N ARG A 87 17.51 -20.72 14.66
CA ARG A 87 17.61 -20.10 15.97
C ARG A 87 17.66 -21.17 17.04
N GLN A 88 18.86 -21.38 17.56
CA GLN A 88 19.14 -22.35 18.62
C GLN A 88 19.51 -21.60 19.90
N SER A 89 18.49 -21.16 20.63
CA SER A 89 18.66 -20.58 21.98
C SER A 89 18.25 -21.62 23.02
N GLY A 90 19.20 -22.48 23.39
CA GLY A 90 19.19 -23.30 24.62
C GLY A 90 18.07 -24.34 24.85
N GLY A 91 17.06 -24.45 23.98
CA GLY A 91 15.91 -25.37 24.09
C GLY A 91 15.42 -25.90 22.74
N ARG A 92 14.10 -26.19 22.57
CA ARG A 92 13.50 -26.60 21.28
C ARG A 92 13.83 -25.53 20.23
N GLY A 93 14.84 -25.83 19.40
CA GLY A 93 15.30 -24.92 18.36
C GLY A 93 14.24 -24.73 17.29
N GLN A 94 14.19 -23.52 16.72
CA GLN A 94 13.42 -23.26 15.52
C GLN A 94 14.35 -23.45 14.32
N TYR A 95 13.98 -24.37 13.44
CA TYR A 95 14.67 -24.64 12.19
C TYR A 95 13.66 -24.53 11.06
N GLY A 96 13.90 -23.60 10.14
CA GLY A 96 13.18 -23.48 8.89
C GLY A 96 14.17 -23.43 7.76
N HIS A 97 13.97 -24.25 6.74
CA HIS A 97 14.75 -24.17 5.50
C HIS A 97 13.79 -24.34 4.33
N VAL A 98 13.71 -23.32 3.48
CA VAL A 98 12.82 -23.29 2.33
C VAL A 98 13.57 -22.78 1.11
N TYR A 99 13.25 -23.34 -0.06
CA TYR A 99 13.66 -22.80 -1.34
C TYR A 99 12.44 -22.13 -1.99
N LEU A 100 12.59 -20.86 -2.34
CA LEU A 100 11.53 -20.09 -2.99
C LEU A 100 12.00 -19.67 -4.37
N ARG A 101 11.20 -20.00 -5.38
CA ARG A 101 11.32 -19.46 -6.73
C ARG A 101 10.31 -18.33 -6.88
N VAL A 102 10.79 -17.12 -7.08
CA VAL A 102 9.99 -15.91 -7.19
C VAL A 102 10.04 -15.45 -8.64
N GLU A 103 8.90 -15.37 -9.31
CA GLU A 103 8.78 -15.04 -10.73
C GLU A 103 7.85 -13.84 -10.93
N PRO A 104 8.18 -12.89 -11.82
CA PRO A 104 7.27 -11.81 -12.17
C PRO A 104 6.04 -12.34 -12.90
N ARG A 105 4.87 -11.76 -12.64
CA ARG A 105 3.67 -11.97 -13.45
C ARG A 105 3.36 -10.74 -14.31
N GLU A 106 2.44 -10.93 -15.24
CA GLU A 106 1.87 -9.82 -16.00
C GLU A 106 1.17 -8.82 -15.08
N SER A 107 1.19 -7.55 -15.49
CA SER A 107 0.59 -6.46 -14.71
C SER A 107 -0.90 -6.69 -14.47
N GLY A 108 -1.31 -6.74 -13.20
CA GLY A 108 -2.69 -6.98 -12.79
C GLY A 108 -3.05 -8.44 -12.55
N ALA A 109 -2.10 -9.38 -12.67
CA ALA A 109 -2.32 -10.79 -12.34
C ALA A 109 -2.32 -11.07 -10.82
N GLY A 110 -1.82 -10.13 -10.01
CA GLY A 110 -1.83 -10.22 -8.56
C GLY A 110 -0.80 -11.21 -8.00
N TYR A 111 -1.01 -11.62 -6.76
CA TYR A 111 -0.15 -12.58 -6.06
C TYR A 111 -0.65 -14.02 -6.28
N GLU A 112 0.27 -14.95 -6.56
CA GLU A 112 -0.03 -16.38 -6.62
C GLU A 112 1.04 -17.19 -5.91
N PHE A 113 0.60 -18.10 -5.06
CA PHE A 113 1.47 -19.05 -4.36
C PHE A 113 1.26 -20.46 -4.92
N VAL A 114 2.35 -21.07 -5.41
CA VAL A 114 2.37 -22.44 -5.94
C VAL A 114 3.22 -23.33 -5.05
N ASN A 115 2.70 -24.50 -4.72
CA ASN A 115 3.45 -25.52 -3.99
C ASN A 115 3.92 -26.62 -4.95
N GLU A 116 5.23 -26.73 -5.14
CA GLU A 116 5.87 -27.75 -5.98
C GLU A 116 6.67 -28.76 -5.13
N ILE A 117 6.41 -28.84 -3.82
CA ILE A 117 7.23 -29.64 -2.89
C ILE A 117 7.17 -31.12 -3.25
N VAL A 118 8.33 -31.67 -3.62
CA VAL A 118 8.49 -33.09 -3.92
C VAL A 118 8.95 -33.82 -2.66
N GLY A 119 8.30 -34.94 -2.32
CA GLY A 119 8.79 -35.87 -1.29
C GLY A 119 8.48 -35.52 0.17
N GLY A 120 7.67 -34.48 0.43
CA GLY A 120 7.24 -34.14 1.80
C GLY A 120 8.33 -33.52 2.68
N SER A 121 9.38 -32.95 2.07
CA SER A 121 10.48 -32.25 2.74
C SER A 121 10.03 -31.13 3.67
N VAL A 122 8.87 -30.52 3.38
CA VAL A 122 8.17 -29.59 4.27
C VAL A 122 6.79 -30.18 4.59
N PRO A 123 6.45 -30.37 5.88
CA PRO A 123 5.10 -30.78 6.27
C PRO A 123 4.05 -29.78 5.78
N ARG A 124 2.92 -30.31 5.30
CA ARG A 124 1.85 -29.47 4.71
C ARG A 124 1.27 -28.44 5.68
N GLU A 125 1.41 -28.68 6.97
CA GLU A 125 0.99 -27.78 8.04
C GLU A 125 1.79 -26.48 8.10
N TYR A 126 3.02 -26.46 7.58
CA TYR A 126 3.87 -25.27 7.55
C TYR A 126 3.77 -24.46 6.25
N ILE A 127 3.21 -25.02 5.18
CA ILE A 127 3.01 -24.31 3.91
C ILE A 127 2.22 -23.00 4.07
N PRO A 128 1.09 -22.95 4.82
CA PRO A 128 0.34 -21.71 5.01
C PRO A 128 1.12 -20.67 5.82
N ALA A 129 1.99 -21.12 6.72
CA ALA A 129 2.83 -20.21 7.50
C ALA A 129 3.93 -19.58 6.64
N VAL A 130 4.46 -20.32 5.66
CA VAL A 130 5.41 -19.79 4.66
C VAL A 130 4.71 -18.80 3.74
N ASP A 131 3.54 -19.14 3.20
CA ASP A 131 2.75 -18.24 2.35
C ASP A 131 2.40 -16.94 3.08
N LYS A 132 1.96 -17.02 4.34
CA LYS A 132 1.70 -15.84 5.16
C LYS A 132 2.95 -14.98 5.35
N GLY A 133 4.09 -15.60 5.64
CA GLY A 133 5.35 -14.87 5.80
C GLY A 133 5.80 -14.18 4.51
N VAL A 134 5.53 -14.78 3.34
CA VAL A 134 5.76 -14.16 2.03
C VAL A 134 4.83 -12.96 1.83
N GLN A 135 3.54 -13.10 2.14
CA GLN A 135 2.58 -11.99 2.04
C GLN A 135 2.96 -10.80 2.95
N GLU A 136 3.33 -11.06 4.20
CA GLU A 136 3.80 -10.00 5.13
C GLU A 136 5.09 -9.33 4.62
N ALA A 137 6.00 -10.10 4.02
CA ALA A 137 7.22 -9.54 3.41
C ALA A 137 6.92 -8.72 2.14
N MET A 138 5.83 -9.02 1.43
CA MET A 138 5.41 -8.27 0.24
C MET A 138 4.76 -6.93 0.58
N GLU A 139 4.25 -6.72 1.80
CA GLU A 139 3.72 -5.42 2.22
C GLU A 139 4.80 -4.33 2.25
N ASN A 140 6.06 -4.72 2.47
CA ASN A 140 7.20 -3.80 2.51
C ASN A 140 8.19 -4.10 1.38
N GLY A 141 8.07 -3.37 0.27
CA GLY A 141 8.99 -3.48 -0.86
C GLY A 141 10.43 -3.09 -0.54
N VAL A 142 11.36 -3.60 -1.33
CA VAL A 142 12.81 -3.53 -1.06
C VAL A 142 13.40 -2.16 -1.37
N ILE A 143 12.86 -1.43 -2.34
CA ILE A 143 13.43 -0.16 -2.80
C ILE A 143 12.86 1.02 -2.03
N ALA A 144 11.53 1.11 -1.93
CA ALA A 144 10.86 2.29 -1.39
C ALA A 144 9.82 1.96 -0.32
N GLY A 145 9.71 0.68 0.09
CA GLY A 145 8.77 0.23 1.11
C GLY A 145 7.33 0.22 0.62
N TYR A 146 7.11 0.23 -0.69
CA TYR A 146 5.77 0.15 -1.27
C TYR A 146 5.32 -1.31 -1.41
N PRO A 147 4.02 -1.60 -1.39
CA PRO A 147 3.53 -2.96 -1.52
C PRO A 147 3.96 -3.56 -2.87
N MET A 148 4.49 -4.78 -2.80
CA MET A 148 4.85 -5.55 -3.98
C MET A 148 3.62 -6.23 -4.58
N VAL A 149 3.47 -6.13 -5.90
CA VAL A 149 2.36 -6.74 -6.65
C VAL A 149 2.87 -7.50 -7.87
N ASP A 150 2.00 -8.36 -8.41
CA ASP A 150 2.25 -9.15 -9.63
C ASP A 150 3.45 -10.10 -9.49
N ILE A 151 3.46 -10.86 -8.40
CA ILE A 151 4.53 -11.83 -8.10
C ILE A 151 3.93 -13.22 -7.95
N LYS A 152 4.58 -14.19 -8.58
CA LYS A 152 4.33 -15.62 -8.36
C LYS A 152 5.43 -16.19 -7.48
N VAL A 153 5.06 -16.84 -6.38
CA VAL A 153 5.99 -17.50 -5.48
C VAL A 153 5.73 -18.99 -5.54
N THR A 154 6.74 -19.74 -5.97
CA THR A 154 6.71 -21.21 -5.99
C THR A 154 7.62 -21.74 -4.88
N LEU A 155 7.06 -22.55 -4.00
CA LEU A 155 7.80 -23.26 -2.96
C LEU A 155 8.29 -24.60 -3.53
N VAL A 156 9.61 -24.77 -3.57
CA VAL A 156 10.32 -25.92 -4.16
C VAL A 156 10.96 -26.80 -3.08
#